data_AF-A0A812XW52-F1
#
_entry.id   AF-A0A812XW52-F1
#
_cell.length_a   1.000
_cell.length_b   1.000
_cell.length_c   1.000
_cell.angle_alpha   90.00
_cell.angle_beta   90.00
_cell.angle_gamma   90.00
#
_symmetry.space_group_name_H-M   'P 1'
#
loop_
_entity.id
_entity.type
_entity.pdbx_description
1 polymer ?
#
loop_
_entity_poly.entity_id
_entity_poly.type
_entity_poly.pdbx_seq_one_letter_code
_entity_poly.pdbx_strand_id
1 'polypeptide(L)'
;IKWVKQLFSYGYPGESIPGLVRELGGQDGALTFDEAVGQVSGPKLKGPETRPIKSDRPVGNVSVGDLPVRFLDANSGKLEQFCDAVQHVKFNMTQEFFDNTIYRECITANYKELPEPFRLRHEPKVPYTMQLVILPATKPEDAPNDDDGRYIHVFKHVYLHRNKLYAKECIDMCCGLALRFEWGTQTRPALMALNYMIDSMGGKQIRWSEGEVVTALNNYMKGRQNAKTLEYWYSSAYFEQGAGRQACNNPYDQSIDEAMYKQMKSSKIFEINHESFIKLIKPSFEGIDDKEDMDAIIARTHLIVITSSGVYWRVAGNHKSNVKFVEWSDGEAMDILAPSQKPIFQAYK
;
A
#
# COMPACT_ATOMS: atom_id res chain seq x y z
N ILE A 1 -8.92 33.70 9.01
CA ILE A 1 -8.04 34.37 8.01
C ILE A 1 -6.99 35.31 8.66
N LYS A 2 -7.17 35.85 9.88
CA LYS A 2 -6.12 36.62 10.59
C LYS A 2 -5.03 35.79 11.30
N TRP A 3 -5.31 34.54 11.67
CA TRP A 3 -4.34 33.66 12.37
C TRP A 3 -3.31 32.98 11.46
N VAL A 4 -3.62 32.78 10.17
CA VAL A 4 -2.70 32.13 9.22
C VAL A 4 -1.54 33.04 8.81
N LYS A 5 -1.72 34.37 8.85
CA LYS A 5 -0.62 35.32 8.60
C LYS A 5 0.36 35.43 9.77
N GLN A 6 -0.04 35.03 10.98
CA GLN A 6 0.82 35.09 12.16
C GLN A 6 1.82 33.92 12.19
N LEU A 7 1.50 32.79 11.55
CA LEU A 7 2.43 31.66 11.37
C LEU A 7 3.58 31.95 10.39
N PHE A 8 3.45 32.95 9.52
CA PHE A 8 4.50 33.34 8.56
C PHE A 8 5.28 34.60 8.98
N SER A 9 4.86 35.31 10.04
CA SER A 9 5.53 36.54 10.52
C SER A 9 6.51 36.32 11.67
N TYR A 10 6.44 35.18 12.36
CA TYR A 10 7.50 34.76 13.26
C TYR A 10 8.48 33.96 12.41
N GLY A 11 9.65 34.54 12.16
CA GLY A 11 10.76 33.83 11.54
C GLY A 11 10.99 32.55 12.33
N TYR A 12 10.70 31.41 11.71
CA TYR A 12 11.13 30.12 12.21
C TYR A 12 12.66 30.17 12.29
N PRO A 13 13.28 29.82 13.43
CA PRO A 13 14.72 29.62 13.47
C PRO A 13 15.04 28.50 12.47
N GLY A 14 15.61 28.92 11.36
CA GLY A 14 15.95 28.06 10.23
C GLY A 14 17.05 27.11 10.65
N GLU A 15 16.73 25.81 10.63
CA GLU A 15 17.63 24.67 10.38
C GLU A 15 16.90 23.32 10.60
N SER A 16 15.74 23.30 11.26
CA SER A 16 15.05 22.07 11.70
C SER A 16 13.66 21.84 11.09
N ILE A 17 13.38 22.39 9.90
CA ILE A 17 12.11 22.16 9.20
C ILE A 17 12.23 20.88 8.33
N PRO A 18 11.49 19.79 8.64
CA PRO A 18 11.51 18.57 7.84
C PRO A 18 11.00 18.86 6.43
N GLY A 19 11.84 18.62 5.42
CA GLY A 19 11.54 18.87 4.01
C GLY A 19 12.18 20.13 3.41
N LEU A 20 12.38 21.20 4.18
CA LEU A 20 12.98 22.45 3.67
C LEU A 20 14.49 22.30 3.41
N VAL A 21 15.19 21.51 4.23
CA VAL A 21 16.64 21.27 4.11
C VAL A 21 17.00 20.68 2.74
N ARG A 22 16.19 19.74 2.22
CA ARG A 22 16.41 19.13 0.90
C ARG A 22 16.00 20.03 -0.26
N GLU A 23 14.96 20.86 -0.11
CA GLU A 23 14.56 21.82 -1.15
C GLU A 23 15.56 22.98 -1.31
N LEU A 24 16.33 23.28 -0.27
CA LEU A 24 17.36 24.32 -0.25
C LEU A 24 18.79 23.81 -0.48
N GLY A 25 18.98 22.52 -0.80
CA GLY A 25 20.29 21.94 -1.07
C GLY A 25 21.20 21.81 0.17
N GLY A 26 20.62 21.67 1.36
CA GLY A 26 21.33 21.41 2.61
C GLY A 26 22.03 20.05 2.62
N GLN A 27 23.00 19.90 3.54
CA GLN A 27 23.79 18.68 3.73
C GLN A 27 22.92 17.43 3.88
N ASP A 28 23.37 16.33 3.27
CA ASP A 28 22.75 15.02 3.45
C ASP A 28 22.74 14.63 4.94
N GLY A 29 21.60 14.10 5.39
CA GLY A 29 21.46 13.55 6.74
C GLY A 29 22.37 12.35 6.99
N ALA A 30 22.41 11.87 8.25
CA ALA A 30 23.30 10.77 8.65
C ALA A 30 22.97 9.40 7.98
N LEU A 31 21.77 9.27 7.41
CA LEU A 31 21.34 8.13 6.59
C LEU A 31 20.37 8.67 5.53
N THR A 32 20.71 8.52 4.27
CA THR A 32 19.83 8.89 3.17
C THR A 32 18.81 7.78 2.88
N PHE A 33 17.69 8.15 2.25
CA PHE A 33 16.67 7.19 1.85
C PHE A 33 17.20 6.14 0.86
N ASP A 34 18.07 6.52 -0.08
CA ASP A 34 18.64 5.60 -1.07
C ASP A 34 19.60 4.59 -0.41
N GLU A 35 20.39 5.03 0.57
CA GLU A 35 21.21 4.13 1.40
C GLU A 35 20.32 3.15 2.20
N ALA A 36 19.23 3.63 2.80
CA ALA A 36 18.28 2.78 3.51
C ALA A 36 17.64 1.73 2.58
N VAL A 37 17.31 2.09 1.34
CA VAL A 37 16.82 1.17 0.31
C VAL A 37 17.86 0.08 0.00
N GLY A 38 19.14 0.43 -0.10
CA GLY A 38 20.24 -0.52 -0.28
C GLY A 38 20.47 -1.46 0.91
N GLN A 39 20.17 -1.01 2.15
CA GLN A 39 20.31 -1.85 3.35
C GLN A 39 19.19 -2.87 3.52
N VAL A 40 18.00 -2.59 2.98
CA VAL A 40 16.82 -3.48 3.08
C VAL A 40 16.63 -4.37 1.85
N SER A 41 17.49 -4.28 0.84
CA SER A 41 17.52 -5.23 -0.26
C SER A 41 18.17 -6.54 0.17
N GLY A 42 17.38 -7.50 0.67
CA GLY A 42 17.90 -8.83 1.03
C GLY A 42 17.21 -9.57 2.19
N PRO A 43 16.65 -8.92 3.22
CA PRO A 43 15.97 -9.63 4.30
C PRO A 43 14.61 -10.17 3.86
N LYS A 44 14.32 -11.43 4.20
CA LYS A 44 12.98 -12.00 4.09
C LYS A 44 12.06 -11.37 5.12
N LEU A 45 10.86 -11.00 4.68
CA LEU A 45 9.74 -10.59 5.52
C LEU A 45 9.57 -11.56 6.69
N LYS A 46 9.78 -11.11 7.92
CA LYS A 46 9.21 -11.80 9.09
C LYS A 46 7.69 -11.68 8.97
N GLY A 47 7.00 -12.79 9.22
CA GLY A 47 5.55 -12.87 9.09
C GLY A 47 4.83 -11.75 9.87
N PRO A 48 3.54 -11.51 9.57
CA PRO A 48 2.76 -10.50 10.27
C PRO A 48 2.85 -10.72 11.78
N GLU A 49 3.28 -9.70 12.50
CA GLU A 49 3.09 -9.70 13.96
C GLU A 49 1.57 -9.59 14.25
N THR A 50 1.14 -9.70 15.50
CA THR A 50 -0.30 -9.62 15.85
C THR A 50 -0.60 -8.44 16.77
N ARG A 51 0.43 -7.61 17.00
CA ARG A 51 0.49 -6.54 17.99
C ARG A 51 1.51 -5.51 17.50
N PRO A 52 1.28 -4.22 17.78
CA PRO A 52 2.27 -3.22 17.47
C PRO A 52 3.54 -3.45 18.30
N ILE A 53 4.68 -3.31 17.64
CA ILE A 53 6.01 -3.33 18.20
C ILE A 53 6.19 -2.06 19.03
N LYS A 54 6.29 -2.24 20.35
CA LYS A 54 6.71 -1.18 21.27
C LYS A 54 8.23 -1.18 21.40
N SER A 55 8.85 -0.03 21.23
CA SER A 55 10.29 0.15 21.51
C SER A 55 10.55 1.43 22.27
N ASP A 56 11.57 1.40 23.12
CA ASP A 56 12.14 2.55 23.81
C ASP A 56 13.65 2.42 23.71
N ARG A 57 14.26 3.24 22.86
CA ARG A 57 15.69 3.18 22.53
C ARG A 57 16.32 4.55 22.72
N PRO A 58 17.64 4.62 22.92
CA PRO A 58 18.36 5.89 22.79
C PRO A 58 18.01 6.58 21.47
N VAL A 59 18.00 7.91 21.47
CA VAL A 59 17.81 8.69 20.23
C VAL A 59 18.89 8.28 19.24
N GLY A 60 18.46 7.94 18.03
CA GLY A 60 19.36 7.53 16.97
C GLY A 60 19.87 8.72 16.14
N ASN A 61 20.47 8.42 15.01
CA ASN A 61 21.08 9.40 14.11
C ASN A 61 20.15 9.88 12.99
N VAL A 62 18.92 9.37 12.92
CA VAL A 62 17.92 9.77 11.92
C VAL A 62 16.92 10.73 12.57
N SER A 63 16.72 11.88 11.93
CA SER A 63 15.73 12.90 12.29
C SER A 63 14.50 12.83 11.37
N VAL A 64 13.44 13.57 11.71
CA VAL A 64 12.25 13.69 10.83
C VAL A 64 12.62 14.30 9.47
N GLY A 65 13.64 15.17 9.42
CA GLY A 65 14.09 15.82 8.18
C GLY A 65 14.80 14.88 7.20
N ASP A 66 15.33 13.76 7.70
CA ASP A 66 16.03 12.75 6.89
C ASP A 66 15.05 11.81 6.19
N LEU A 67 13.83 11.70 6.72
CA LEU A 67 12.78 10.87 6.15
C LEU A 67 12.42 11.36 4.73
N PRO A 68 11.97 10.46 3.84
CA PRO A 68 11.56 10.81 2.47
C PRO A 68 10.17 11.49 2.48
N VAL A 69 10.04 12.59 3.21
CA VAL A 69 8.78 13.31 3.42
C VAL A 69 8.87 14.74 2.90
N ARG A 70 7.74 15.24 2.40
CA ARG A 70 7.55 16.61 1.92
C ARG A 70 6.31 17.22 2.53
N PHE A 71 6.22 18.55 2.52
CA PHE A 71 4.98 19.22 2.84
C PHE A 71 3.83 18.72 1.96
N LEU A 72 2.70 18.45 2.60
CA LEU A 72 1.50 18.06 1.89
C LEU A 72 0.76 19.30 1.38
N ASP A 73 0.66 19.43 0.05
CA ASP A 73 -0.13 20.48 -0.60
C ASP A 73 -1.62 20.08 -0.66
N ALA A 74 -2.52 20.99 -0.28
CA ALA A 74 -3.98 20.76 -0.26
C ALA A 74 -4.59 20.43 -1.62
N ASN A 75 -3.96 20.87 -2.72
CA ASN A 75 -4.36 20.58 -4.09
C ASN A 75 -3.81 19.24 -4.60
N SER A 76 -3.02 18.53 -3.80
CA SER A 76 -2.58 17.18 -4.12
C SER A 76 -3.78 16.23 -4.25
N GLY A 77 -3.57 15.14 -4.99
CA GLY A 77 -4.57 14.10 -5.14
C GLY A 77 -4.87 13.35 -3.85
N LYS A 78 -5.53 12.20 -4.01
CA LYS A 78 -5.88 11.36 -2.85
C LYS A 78 -4.67 10.57 -2.35
N LEU A 79 -4.56 10.41 -1.03
CA LEU A 79 -3.46 9.76 -0.34
C LEU A 79 -3.89 8.42 0.27
N GLU A 80 -2.99 7.45 0.24
CA GLU A 80 -3.10 6.17 0.98
C GLU A 80 -2.45 6.26 2.36
N GLN A 81 -1.53 7.21 2.53
CA GLN A 81 -0.74 7.42 3.73
C GLN A 81 -0.28 8.87 3.81
N PHE A 82 -0.13 9.38 5.02
CA PHE A 82 0.36 10.72 5.29
C PHE A 82 0.99 10.75 6.69
N CYS A 83 1.69 11.85 7.00
CA CYS A 83 2.25 12.05 8.31
C CYS A 83 1.78 13.35 8.95
N ASP A 84 1.78 13.34 10.28
CA ASP A 84 1.59 14.50 11.12
C ASP A 84 2.82 14.66 12.02
N ALA A 85 3.61 15.70 11.78
CA ALA A 85 4.79 16.02 12.56
C ALA A 85 4.50 17.20 13.50
N VAL A 86 4.36 16.90 14.79
CA VAL A 86 4.19 17.90 15.85
C VAL A 86 5.53 18.11 16.53
N GLN A 87 6.05 19.34 16.51
CA GLN A 87 7.37 19.64 17.06
C GLN A 87 7.26 20.41 18.38
N HIS A 88 8.29 20.26 19.22
CA HIS A 88 8.49 21.10 20.40
C HIS A 88 7.28 21.14 21.37
N VAL A 89 6.66 20.00 21.58
CA VAL A 89 5.55 19.87 22.53
C VAL A 89 6.13 19.86 23.93
N LYS A 90 5.79 20.84 24.77
CA LYS A 90 6.15 20.85 26.19
C LYS A 90 5.39 19.72 26.91
N PHE A 91 6.06 18.60 27.13
CA PHE A 91 5.47 17.41 27.73
C PHE A 91 6.54 16.53 28.37
N ASN A 92 6.30 16.11 29.62
CA ASN A 92 7.17 15.16 30.30
C ASN A 92 6.74 13.72 29.98
N MET A 93 7.37 13.12 28.97
CA MET A 93 7.09 11.74 28.56
C MET A 93 7.67 10.73 29.56
N THR A 94 6.86 10.33 30.54
CA THR A 94 7.21 9.26 31.49
C THR A 94 7.00 7.89 30.87
N GLN A 95 7.71 6.88 31.39
CA GLN A 95 7.53 5.50 30.96
C GLN A 95 6.12 4.99 31.25
N GLU A 96 5.57 5.34 32.42
CA GLU A 96 4.21 4.98 32.81
C GLU A 96 3.17 5.54 31.84
N PHE A 97 3.31 6.80 31.43
CA PHE A 97 2.40 7.40 30.45
C PHE A 97 2.48 6.70 29.10
N PHE A 98 3.69 6.39 28.63
CA PHE A 98 3.91 5.68 27.38
C PHE A 98 3.28 4.27 27.41
N ASP A 99 3.45 3.53 28.51
CA ASP A 99 2.95 2.17 28.62
C ASP A 99 1.43 2.09 28.87
N ASN A 100 0.92 2.89 29.80
CA ASN A 100 -0.46 2.78 30.27
C ASN A 100 -1.46 3.63 29.49
N THR A 101 -0.97 4.62 28.73
CA THR A 101 -1.81 5.48 27.88
C THR A 101 -1.52 5.20 26.42
N ILE A 102 -0.32 5.52 25.94
CA ILE A 102 -0.02 5.47 24.50
C ILE A 102 -0.11 4.05 23.94
N TYR A 103 0.64 3.11 24.54
CA TYR A 103 0.67 1.73 24.05
C TYR A 103 -0.69 1.03 24.21
N ARG A 104 -1.39 1.27 25.34
CA ARG A 104 -2.71 0.69 25.63
C ARG A 104 -3.75 1.06 24.57
N GLU A 105 -3.82 2.31 24.14
CA GLU A 105 -4.78 2.71 23.11
C GLU A 105 -4.32 2.27 21.72
N CYS A 106 -3.01 2.23 21.45
CA CYS A 106 -2.52 1.79 20.14
C CYS A 106 -2.73 0.29 19.90
N ILE A 107 -2.55 -0.58 20.90
CA ILE A 107 -2.75 -2.03 20.74
C ILE A 107 -4.21 -2.40 20.44
N THR A 108 -5.17 -1.57 20.88
CA THR A 108 -6.60 -1.73 20.59
C THR A 108 -7.06 -0.92 19.38
N ALA A 109 -6.14 -0.25 18.68
CA ALA A 109 -6.41 0.68 17.57
C ALA A 109 -7.40 1.80 17.93
N ASN A 110 -7.47 2.18 19.21
CA ASN A 110 -8.37 3.21 19.73
C ASN A 110 -7.73 4.61 19.69
N TYR A 111 -7.22 5.00 18.52
CA TYR A 111 -6.38 6.20 18.38
C TYR A 111 -7.08 7.52 18.72
N LYS A 112 -8.42 7.56 18.68
CA LYS A 112 -9.23 8.75 19.04
C LYS A 112 -9.14 9.10 20.54
N GLU A 113 -8.91 8.11 21.39
CA GLU A 113 -8.78 8.29 22.85
C GLU A 113 -7.36 8.63 23.28
N LEU A 114 -6.39 8.62 22.35
CA LEU A 114 -5.07 9.16 22.63
C LEU A 114 -5.20 10.65 22.98
N PRO A 115 -4.51 11.14 24.02
CA PRO A 115 -4.53 12.56 24.35
C PRO A 115 -3.86 13.39 23.26
N GLU A 116 -4.20 14.67 23.18
CA GLU A 116 -3.42 15.59 22.35
C GLU A 116 -2.01 15.76 22.93
N PRO A 117 -0.97 15.88 22.07
CA PRO A 117 -1.04 15.93 20.62
C PRO A 117 -0.79 14.56 19.95
N PHE A 118 -1.03 13.42 20.62
CA PHE A 118 -0.74 12.09 20.09
C PHE A 118 -1.84 11.55 19.15
N ARG A 119 -3.09 11.97 19.32
CA ARG A 119 -4.17 11.72 18.34
C ARG A 119 -4.15 12.69 17.16
N LEU A 120 -4.91 12.39 16.11
CA LEU A 120 -5.29 13.36 15.09
C LEU A 120 -6.38 14.31 15.61
N ARG A 121 -6.52 15.52 15.05
CA ARG A 121 -7.60 16.47 15.42
C ARG A 121 -8.97 15.89 15.11
N HIS A 122 -9.07 15.21 13.97
CA HIS A 122 -10.28 14.56 13.48
C HIS A 122 -9.94 13.16 13.01
N GLU A 123 -10.85 12.22 13.26
CA GLU A 123 -10.65 10.83 12.88
C GLU A 123 -10.87 10.65 11.36
N PRO A 124 -9.97 9.91 10.67
CA PRO A 124 -10.22 9.47 9.30
C PRO A 124 -11.57 8.77 9.19
N LYS A 125 -12.34 9.10 8.15
CA LYS A 125 -13.64 8.44 7.87
C LYS A 125 -13.50 7.00 7.36
N VAL A 126 -12.28 6.52 7.21
CA VAL A 126 -11.93 5.18 6.76
C VAL A 126 -11.12 4.50 7.85
N PRO A 127 -11.18 3.16 7.97
CA PRO A 127 -10.32 2.44 8.90
C PRO A 127 -8.85 2.81 8.66
N TYR A 128 -8.04 2.88 9.71
CA TYR A 128 -6.64 3.29 9.59
C TYR A 128 -5.79 2.68 10.70
N THR A 129 -4.47 2.67 10.48
CA THR A 129 -3.47 2.40 11.51
C THR A 129 -2.55 3.59 11.63
N MET A 130 -2.01 3.77 12.83
CA MET A 130 -1.07 4.84 13.10
C MET A 130 0.16 4.26 13.79
N GLN A 131 1.33 4.55 13.22
CA GLN A 131 2.61 4.39 13.92
C GLN A 131 2.96 5.73 14.59
N LEU A 132 3.49 5.65 15.80
CA LEU A 132 3.89 6.81 16.60
C LEU A 132 5.38 6.73 16.90
N VAL A 133 6.08 7.83 16.70
CA VAL A 133 7.48 8.03 17.08
C VAL A 133 7.54 9.27 17.96
N ILE A 134 8.05 9.12 19.17
CA ILE A 134 8.17 10.18 20.16
C ILE A 134 9.65 10.33 20.49
N LEU A 135 10.20 11.49 20.14
CA LEU A 135 11.60 11.84 20.34
C LEU A 135 11.69 12.95 21.40
N PRO A 136 12.69 12.94 22.29
CA PRO A 136 12.99 14.13 23.07
C PRO A 136 13.40 15.27 22.13
N ALA A 137 13.01 16.49 22.47
CA ALA A 137 13.33 17.70 21.74
C ALA A 137 14.15 18.63 22.63
N THR A 138 15.03 19.41 22.02
CA THR A 138 15.61 20.57 22.69
C THR A 138 14.53 21.60 22.94
N LYS A 139 14.74 22.44 23.95
CA LYS A 139 13.89 23.59 24.21
C LYS A 139 13.88 24.53 22.98
N PRO A 140 12.72 25.05 22.57
CA PRO A 140 12.63 26.06 21.51
C PRO A 140 13.37 27.33 21.87
N GLU A 141 13.95 28.01 20.88
CA GLU A 141 14.67 29.28 21.09
C GLU A 141 13.77 30.41 21.61
N ASP A 142 12.48 30.36 21.27
CA ASP A 142 11.47 31.33 21.68
C ASP A 142 10.83 31.01 23.05
N ALA A 143 11.19 29.88 23.67
CA ALA A 143 10.70 29.54 25.00
C ALA A 143 11.36 30.43 26.08
N PRO A 144 10.62 30.87 27.11
CA PRO A 144 11.16 31.71 28.19
C PRO A 144 12.43 31.10 28.79
N ASN A 145 13.46 31.91 29.08
CA ASN A 145 14.77 31.41 29.55
C ASN A 145 14.69 30.58 30.83
N ASP A 146 13.70 30.85 31.68
CA ASP A 146 13.38 30.15 32.93
C ASP A 146 12.54 28.87 32.74
N ASP A 147 12.16 28.54 31.50
CA ASP A 147 11.44 27.30 31.20
C ASP A 147 12.37 26.07 31.36
N ASP A 148 12.14 25.29 32.42
CA ASP A 148 12.77 24.01 32.74
C ASP A 148 11.98 22.81 32.16
N GLY A 149 11.01 23.10 31.31
CA GLY A 149 10.17 22.13 30.64
C GLY A 149 10.95 21.12 29.82
N ARG A 150 10.42 19.90 29.78
CA ARG A 150 10.84 18.88 28.81
C ARG A 150 10.01 19.01 27.56
N TYR A 151 10.66 18.86 26.41
CA TYR A 151 10.02 18.95 25.12
C TYR A 151 10.15 17.64 24.37
N ILE A 152 9.16 17.36 23.52
CA ILE A 152 9.16 16.20 22.62
C ILE A 152 8.79 16.60 21.20
N HIS A 153 9.26 15.84 20.22
CA HIS A 153 8.69 15.76 18.89
C HIS A 153 7.81 14.51 18.81
N VAL A 154 6.66 14.65 18.16
CA VAL A 154 5.74 13.54 17.88
C VAL A 154 5.59 13.44 16.37
N PHE A 155 6.00 12.30 15.81
CA PHE A 155 5.80 11.97 14.42
C PHE A 155 4.77 10.84 14.32
N LYS A 156 3.69 11.10 13.60
CA LYS A 156 2.61 10.14 13.36
C LYS A 156 2.64 9.75 11.90
N HIS A 157 2.71 8.46 11.64
CA HIS A 157 2.58 7.91 10.30
C HIS A 157 1.23 7.20 10.22
N VAL A 158 0.34 7.73 9.40
CA VAL A 158 -1.04 7.25 9.25
C VAL A 158 -1.18 6.49 7.95
N TYR A 159 -1.63 5.24 8.04
CA TYR A 159 -2.01 4.41 6.91
C TYR A 159 -3.52 4.28 6.82
N LEU A 160 -4.11 4.67 5.70
CA LEU A 160 -5.55 4.59 5.47
C LEU A 160 -5.90 3.22 4.87
N HIS A 161 -6.61 2.40 5.64
CA HIS A 161 -7.10 1.09 5.22
C HIS A 161 -8.39 1.26 4.43
N ARG A 162 -8.27 1.06 3.11
CA ARG A 162 -9.32 1.23 2.10
C ARG A 162 -9.62 2.69 1.81
N ASN A 163 -9.67 2.97 0.51
CA ASN A 163 -9.92 4.27 -0.08
C ASN A 163 -8.85 5.31 0.25
N LYS A 164 -8.61 6.16 -0.73
CA LYS A 164 -7.73 7.30 -0.57
C LYS A 164 -8.54 8.50 -0.09
N LEU A 165 -8.02 9.25 0.87
CA LEU A 165 -8.61 10.54 1.28
C LEU A 165 -7.94 11.68 0.55
N TYR A 166 -8.67 12.77 0.29
CA TYR A 166 -8.07 13.92 -0.38
C TYR A 166 -7.04 14.59 0.52
N ALA A 167 -5.95 15.08 -0.06
CA ALA A 167 -4.89 15.75 0.67
C ALA A 167 -5.39 16.85 1.62
N LYS A 168 -6.33 17.67 1.15
CA LYS A 168 -6.99 18.70 1.97
C LYS A 168 -7.61 18.13 3.25
N GLU A 169 -8.32 17.01 3.14
CA GLU A 169 -8.93 16.36 4.31
C GLU A 169 -7.85 15.87 5.28
N CYS A 170 -6.77 15.26 4.77
CA CYS A 170 -5.64 14.80 5.60
C CYS A 170 -4.96 15.95 6.34
N ILE A 171 -4.77 17.11 5.69
CA ILE A 171 -4.21 18.32 6.32
C ILE A 171 -5.09 18.77 7.49
N ASP A 172 -6.40 18.81 7.29
CA ASP A 172 -7.37 19.23 8.32
C ASP A 172 -7.38 18.29 9.54
N MET A 173 -6.90 17.04 9.40
CA MET A 173 -6.76 16.07 10.49
C MET A 173 -5.48 16.26 11.32
N CYS A 174 -4.42 16.85 10.77
CA CYS A 174 -3.11 16.94 11.42
C CYS A 174 -3.09 17.97 12.56
N CYS A 175 -2.44 17.65 13.68
CA CYS A 175 -2.18 18.60 14.76
C CYS A 175 -1.06 19.58 14.39
N GLY A 176 0.01 19.08 13.76
CA GLY A 176 1.19 19.83 13.36
C GLY A 176 1.34 19.91 11.84
N LEU A 177 2.55 19.64 11.34
CA LEU A 177 2.87 19.70 9.93
C LEU A 177 2.37 18.45 9.21
N ALA A 178 1.47 18.65 8.25
CA ALA A 178 1.02 17.59 7.37
C ALA A 178 2.09 17.30 6.31
N LEU A 179 2.56 16.06 6.26
CA LEU A 179 3.60 15.63 5.32
C LEU A 179 3.11 14.46 4.47
N ARG A 180 3.69 14.30 3.28
CA ARG A 180 3.50 13.15 2.39
C ARG A 180 4.83 12.48 2.11
N PHE A 181 4.81 11.18 1.86
CA PHE A 181 5.99 10.47 1.41
C PHE A 181 6.27 10.71 -0.07
N GLU A 182 7.55 10.80 -0.40
CA GLU A 182 8.06 10.87 -1.76
C GLU A 182 8.92 9.64 -2.02
N TRP A 183 8.29 8.60 -2.57
CA TRP A 183 8.88 7.27 -2.71
C TRP A 183 9.85 7.10 -3.89
N GLY A 184 9.94 8.11 -4.77
CA GLY A 184 10.64 7.96 -6.04
C GLY A 184 10.08 6.81 -6.88
N THR A 185 10.96 6.05 -7.54
CA THR A 185 10.60 4.94 -8.45
C THR A 185 10.53 3.56 -7.77
N GLN A 186 10.89 3.42 -6.49
CA GLN A 186 11.03 2.12 -5.82
C GLN A 186 10.10 1.93 -4.62
N THR A 187 8.78 1.87 -4.86
CA THR A 187 7.75 1.88 -3.81
C THR A 187 7.78 0.72 -2.81
N ARG A 188 8.28 -0.46 -3.18
CA ARG A 188 8.31 -1.64 -2.29
C ARG A 188 9.53 -1.67 -1.36
N PRO A 189 10.78 -1.53 -1.86
CA PRO A 189 11.94 -1.32 -0.99
C PRO A 189 11.81 -0.06 -0.13
N ALA A 190 11.14 0.97 -0.66
CA ALA A 190 10.88 2.23 0.02
C ALA A 190 10.18 2.08 1.38
N LEU A 191 9.20 1.19 1.50
CA LEU A 191 8.46 1.01 2.75
C LEU A 191 9.32 0.32 3.82
N MET A 192 10.11 -0.67 3.41
CA MET A 192 11.09 -1.33 4.28
C MET A 192 12.17 -0.34 4.71
N ALA A 193 12.66 0.48 3.77
CA ALA A 193 13.65 1.52 4.02
C ALA A 193 13.11 2.56 4.99
N LEU A 194 11.85 2.98 4.84
CA LEU A 194 11.21 3.88 5.80
C LEU A 194 11.14 3.26 7.18
N ASN A 195 10.70 2.01 7.31
CA ASN A 195 10.64 1.35 8.63
C ASN A 195 12.02 1.21 9.26
N TYR A 196 13.06 0.99 8.45
CA TYR A 196 14.46 0.99 8.88
C TYR A 196 14.89 2.38 9.36
N MET A 197 14.61 3.44 8.59
CA MET A 197 14.91 4.82 8.98
C MET A 197 14.18 5.21 10.27
N ILE A 198 12.89 4.88 10.39
CA ILE A 198 12.10 5.11 11.60
C ILE A 198 12.71 4.36 12.79
N ASP A 199 13.09 3.09 12.64
CA ASP A 199 13.75 2.33 13.71
C ASP A 199 15.07 3.00 14.14
N SER A 200 15.82 3.54 13.17
CA SER A 200 17.06 4.29 13.38
C SER A 200 16.86 5.70 13.96
N MET A 201 15.63 6.21 14.09
CA MET A 201 15.36 7.45 14.84
C MET A 201 15.47 7.23 16.35
N GLY A 202 15.25 5.99 16.83
CA GLY A 202 15.23 5.68 18.25
C GLY A 202 14.09 6.36 19.01
N GLY A 203 14.29 6.63 20.30
CA GLY A 203 13.24 7.15 21.19
C GLY A 203 12.12 6.14 21.47
N LYS A 204 10.96 6.66 21.87
CA LYS A 204 9.77 5.86 22.20
C LYS A 204 8.91 5.69 20.97
N GLN A 205 8.70 4.46 20.53
CA GLN A 205 7.98 4.17 19.29
C GLN A 205 6.94 3.08 19.48
N ILE A 206 5.80 3.26 18.82
CA ILE A 206 4.79 2.24 18.57
C ILE A 206 4.71 2.03 17.06
N ARG A 207 5.14 0.87 16.58
CA ARG A 207 5.22 0.55 15.15
C ARG A 207 4.38 -0.66 14.83
N TRP A 208 3.73 -0.65 13.68
CA TRP A 208 3.07 -1.83 13.12
C TRP A 208 4.05 -2.55 12.20
N SER A 209 4.15 -3.88 12.30
CA SER A 209 4.91 -4.66 11.33
C SER A 209 4.29 -4.49 9.94
N GLU A 210 5.12 -4.47 8.89
CA GLU A 210 4.64 -4.38 7.49
C GLU A 210 3.60 -5.47 7.20
N GLY A 211 3.82 -6.66 7.77
CA GLY A 211 2.89 -7.76 7.72
C GLY A 211 1.53 -7.45 8.33
N GLU A 212 1.37 -6.62 9.38
CA GLU A 212 0.06 -6.20 9.91
C GLU A 212 -0.54 -5.00 9.19
N VAL A 213 0.25 -4.09 8.62
CA VAL A 213 -0.31 -3.08 7.73
C VAL A 213 -0.95 -3.77 6.52
N VAL A 214 -0.29 -4.81 6.00
CA VAL A 214 -0.76 -5.68 4.92
C VAL A 214 -1.80 -6.71 5.41
N THR A 215 -1.69 -7.24 6.64
CA THR A 215 -2.59 -8.26 7.20
C THR A 215 -3.82 -7.68 7.88
N ALA A 216 -3.82 -6.45 8.40
CA ALA A 216 -5.02 -5.72 8.77
C ALA A 216 -5.81 -5.34 7.51
N LEU A 217 -5.09 -4.99 6.42
CA LEU A 217 -5.64 -4.98 5.07
C LEU A 217 -6.29 -6.34 4.74
N ASN A 218 -5.55 -7.45 4.87
CA ASN A 218 -6.05 -8.78 4.52
C ASN A 218 -7.12 -9.32 5.49
N ASN A 219 -7.12 -8.99 6.77
CA ASN A 219 -8.01 -9.54 7.80
C ASN A 219 -9.34 -8.78 7.85
N TYR A 220 -9.33 -7.46 7.67
CA TYR A 220 -10.55 -6.70 7.40
C TYR A 220 -11.19 -7.12 6.06
N MET A 221 -10.37 -7.55 5.08
CA MET A 221 -10.83 -8.17 3.83
C MET A 221 -11.30 -9.63 4.02
N LYS A 222 -10.71 -10.41 4.93
CA LYS A 222 -11.16 -11.78 5.29
C LYS A 222 -12.46 -11.79 6.09
N GLY A 223 -12.84 -10.70 6.76
CA GLY A 223 -14.20 -10.51 7.29
C GLY A 223 -15.28 -10.50 6.19
N ARG A 224 -14.86 -10.41 4.92
CA ARG A 224 -15.64 -10.79 3.74
C ARG A 224 -15.03 -12.07 3.17
N GLN A 225 -15.26 -13.20 3.86
CA GLN A 225 -15.00 -14.51 3.29
C GLN A 225 -15.69 -14.54 1.92
N ASN A 226 -14.90 -14.72 0.85
CA ASN A 226 -15.27 -14.85 -0.57
C ASN A 226 -15.01 -13.67 -1.51
N ALA A 227 -14.48 -12.51 -1.08
CA ALA A 227 -14.45 -11.36 -2.00
C ALA A 227 -13.14 -11.11 -2.79
N LYS A 228 -11.91 -11.30 -2.26
CA LYS A 228 -10.76 -10.54 -2.83
C LYS A 228 -9.38 -11.22 -2.75
N THR A 229 -9.22 -12.42 -3.31
CA THR A 229 -7.89 -12.91 -3.72
C THR A 229 -7.48 -12.41 -5.11
N LEU A 230 -8.42 -11.95 -5.94
CA LEU A 230 -8.14 -11.45 -7.29
C LEU A 230 -7.84 -9.95 -7.34
N GLU A 231 -8.64 -9.08 -6.72
CA GLU A 231 -8.52 -7.62 -6.89
C GLU A 231 -7.13 -7.02 -6.56
N TYR A 232 -6.36 -7.63 -5.64
CA TYR A 232 -5.01 -7.16 -5.31
C TYR A 232 -3.99 -7.38 -6.45
N TRP A 233 -4.29 -8.27 -7.39
CA TRP A 233 -3.48 -8.53 -8.58
C TRP A 233 -3.78 -7.58 -9.75
N TYR A 234 -4.85 -6.78 -9.68
CA TYR A 234 -5.41 -6.12 -10.86
C TYR A 234 -5.47 -4.60 -10.83
N SER A 235 -4.85 -3.95 -9.84
CA SER A 235 -4.70 -2.49 -9.92
C SER A 235 -3.75 -2.11 -11.08
N SER A 236 -4.26 -1.28 -11.98
CA SER A 236 -3.67 -0.89 -13.26
C SER A 236 -2.31 -0.18 -13.18
N ALA A 237 -1.84 0.17 -11.99
CA ALA A 237 -0.57 0.85 -11.74
C ALA A 237 0.66 -0.08 -11.71
N TYR A 238 0.47 -1.41 -11.75
CA TYR A 238 1.56 -2.37 -11.48
C TYR A 238 1.75 -3.49 -12.52
N PHE A 239 1.02 -3.48 -13.65
CA PHE A 239 1.17 -4.50 -14.69
C PHE A 239 1.71 -3.92 -16.00
N GLU A 240 2.94 -4.32 -16.36
CA GLU A 240 3.39 -4.29 -17.74
C GLU A 240 2.48 -5.21 -18.57
N GLN A 241 2.03 -4.75 -19.73
CA GLN A 241 1.16 -5.53 -20.62
C GLN A 241 1.84 -6.87 -20.96
N GLY A 242 1.16 -7.99 -20.72
CA GLY A 242 1.69 -9.33 -21.01
C GLY A 242 2.53 -9.95 -19.88
N ALA A 243 2.73 -9.26 -18.76
CA ALA A 243 3.36 -9.88 -17.60
C ALA A 243 2.44 -10.88 -16.89
N GLY A 244 1.11 -10.74 -17.06
CA GLY A 244 0.10 -11.51 -16.31
C GLY A 244 -0.15 -12.87 -16.94
N ARG A 245 -0.21 -13.93 -16.14
CA ARG A 245 -0.52 -15.30 -16.59
C ARG A 245 -1.52 -15.91 -15.61
N GLN A 246 -2.70 -16.29 -16.07
CA GLN A 246 -3.73 -16.89 -15.24
C GLN A 246 -4.30 -18.16 -15.91
N ALA A 247 -4.33 -19.24 -15.15
CA ALA A 247 -5.03 -20.46 -15.50
C ALA A 247 -6.41 -20.50 -14.84
N CYS A 248 -7.45 -20.72 -15.65
CA CYS A 248 -8.85 -20.81 -15.25
C CYS A 248 -9.28 -22.28 -15.40
N ASN A 249 -8.75 -23.17 -14.56
CA ASN A 249 -9.05 -24.61 -14.59
C ASN A 249 -10.21 -24.97 -13.64
N ASN A 250 -10.43 -24.19 -12.59
CA ASN A 250 -11.61 -24.22 -11.72
C ASN A 250 -11.63 -22.93 -10.86
N PRO A 251 -12.73 -22.15 -10.82
CA PRO A 251 -14.05 -22.37 -11.46
C PRO A 251 -14.21 -21.77 -12.88
N TYR A 252 -14.90 -22.46 -13.79
CA TYR A 252 -15.36 -21.93 -15.10
C TYR A 252 -16.78 -22.41 -15.39
N ASP A 253 -17.49 -21.76 -16.33
CA ASP A 253 -18.86 -22.12 -16.68
C ASP A 253 -18.92 -23.30 -17.66
N GLN A 254 -19.14 -24.51 -17.13
CA GLN A 254 -19.23 -25.74 -17.91
C GLN A 254 -20.39 -25.73 -18.92
N SER A 255 -21.50 -25.05 -18.61
CA SER A 255 -22.65 -25.00 -19.50
C SER A 255 -22.35 -24.24 -20.79
N ILE A 256 -21.54 -23.19 -20.68
CA ILE A 256 -21.06 -22.40 -21.82
C ILE A 256 -20.04 -23.22 -22.61
N ASP A 257 -19.11 -23.91 -21.95
CA ASP A 257 -18.14 -24.78 -22.63
C ASP A 257 -18.85 -25.84 -23.49
N GLU A 258 -19.80 -26.59 -22.91
CA GLU A 258 -20.54 -27.64 -23.62
C GLU A 258 -21.32 -27.10 -24.82
N ALA A 259 -21.96 -25.93 -24.67
CA ALA A 259 -22.72 -25.30 -25.75
C ALA A 259 -21.81 -24.84 -26.89
N MET A 260 -20.70 -24.16 -26.56
CA MET A 260 -19.74 -23.68 -27.53
C MET A 260 -19.01 -24.83 -28.22
N TYR A 261 -18.65 -25.88 -27.48
CA TYR A 261 -17.98 -27.05 -28.05
C TYR A 261 -18.86 -27.79 -29.07
N LYS A 262 -20.15 -27.96 -28.79
CA LYS A 262 -21.12 -28.52 -29.78
C LYS A 262 -21.17 -27.67 -31.06
N GLN A 263 -21.18 -26.34 -30.92
CA GLN A 263 -21.18 -25.42 -32.05
C GLN A 263 -19.86 -25.47 -32.85
N MET A 264 -18.71 -25.55 -32.16
CA MET A 264 -17.40 -25.69 -32.80
C MET A 264 -17.31 -27.01 -33.58
N LYS A 265 -17.84 -28.11 -33.02
CA LYS A 265 -17.90 -29.40 -33.71
C LYS A 265 -18.76 -29.38 -34.97
N SER A 266 -19.89 -28.68 -34.96
CA SER A 266 -20.76 -28.56 -36.13
C SER A 266 -20.20 -27.62 -37.20
N SER A 267 -19.57 -26.51 -36.79
CA SER A 267 -19.06 -25.48 -37.71
C SER A 267 -17.64 -25.77 -38.23
N LYS A 268 -16.89 -26.64 -37.54
CA LYS A 268 -15.44 -26.87 -37.75
C LYS A 268 -14.57 -25.63 -37.55
N ILE A 269 -15.09 -24.63 -36.84
CA ILE A 269 -14.38 -23.41 -36.47
C ILE A 269 -14.10 -23.48 -34.96
N PHE A 270 -12.84 -23.57 -34.56
CA PHE A 270 -12.42 -23.78 -33.17
C PHE A 270 -12.00 -22.48 -32.49
N GLU A 271 -12.97 -21.58 -32.35
CA GLU A 271 -12.84 -20.32 -31.64
C GLU A 271 -14.19 -19.89 -31.08
N ILE A 272 -14.16 -19.07 -30.02
CA ILE A 272 -15.36 -18.46 -29.44
C ILE A 272 -15.24 -16.94 -29.45
N ASN A 273 -16.37 -16.27 -29.53
CA ASN A 273 -16.38 -14.81 -29.45
C ASN A 273 -15.98 -14.35 -28.03
N HIS A 274 -15.51 -13.11 -27.95
CA HIS A 274 -15.05 -12.51 -26.71
C HIS A 274 -16.12 -12.49 -25.60
N GLU A 275 -17.38 -12.21 -25.92
CA GLU A 275 -18.46 -12.14 -24.93
C GLU A 275 -18.74 -13.52 -24.28
N SER A 276 -18.80 -14.57 -25.09
CA SER A 276 -18.90 -15.95 -24.62
C SER A 276 -17.70 -16.34 -23.77
N PHE A 277 -16.50 -15.92 -24.15
CA PHE A 277 -15.29 -16.19 -23.36
C PHE A 277 -15.31 -15.47 -22.00
N ILE A 278 -15.76 -14.21 -21.93
CA ILE A 278 -15.89 -13.50 -20.65
C ILE A 278 -16.89 -14.21 -19.74
N LYS A 279 -18.03 -14.66 -20.27
CA LYS A 279 -19.01 -15.43 -19.49
C LYS A 279 -18.44 -16.76 -19.01
N LEU A 280 -17.69 -17.46 -19.87
CA LEU A 280 -17.02 -18.73 -19.57
C LEU A 280 -16.06 -18.60 -18.37
N ILE A 281 -15.22 -17.56 -18.35
CA ILE A 281 -14.23 -17.36 -17.28
C ILE A 281 -14.80 -16.63 -16.07
N LYS A 282 -15.97 -16.00 -16.16
CA LYS A 282 -16.53 -15.17 -15.07
C LYS A 282 -16.48 -15.85 -13.69
N PRO A 283 -16.76 -17.16 -13.56
CA PRO A 283 -16.61 -17.82 -12.26
C PRO A 283 -15.18 -17.74 -11.69
N SER A 284 -14.13 -17.84 -12.53
CA SER A 284 -12.73 -17.71 -12.10
C SER A 284 -12.39 -16.31 -11.57
N PHE A 285 -13.25 -15.34 -11.88
CA PHE A 285 -13.11 -13.94 -11.49
C PHE A 285 -14.18 -13.50 -10.48
N GLU A 286 -14.69 -14.44 -9.67
CA GLU A 286 -15.65 -14.18 -8.61
C GLU A 286 -15.16 -13.06 -7.68
N GLY A 287 -15.94 -11.97 -7.59
CA GLY A 287 -15.60 -10.75 -6.86
C GLY A 287 -15.28 -9.54 -7.74
N ILE A 288 -15.11 -9.72 -9.05
CA ILE A 288 -14.99 -8.60 -10.01
C ILE A 288 -16.34 -8.39 -10.70
N ASP A 289 -17.11 -7.46 -10.16
CA ASP A 289 -18.43 -7.10 -10.70
C ASP A 289 -18.39 -5.94 -11.69
N ASP A 290 -17.27 -5.19 -11.72
CA ASP A 290 -17.08 -4.06 -12.61
C ASP A 290 -16.52 -4.49 -13.98
N LYS A 291 -17.14 -3.95 -15.04
CA LYS A 291 -16.78 -4.27 -16.42
C LYS A 291 -15.46 -3.63 -16.85
N GLU A 292 -15.16 -2.43 -16.36
CA GLU A 292 -13.90 -1.73 -16.66
C GLU A 292 -12.72 -2.46 -16.01
N ASP A 293 -12.91 -2.96 -14.79
CA ASP A 293 -11.92 -3.79 -14.11
C ASP A 293 -11.67 -5.09 -14.90
N MET A 294 -12.72 -5.82 -15.30
CA MET A 294 -12.54 -7.02 -16.14
C MET A 294 -11.83 -6.71 -17.47
N ASP A 295 -12.21 -5.63 -18.16
CA ASP A 295 -11.55 -5.22 -19.41
C ASP A 295 -10.06 -4.88 -19.16
N ALA A 296 -9.73 -4.23 -18.03
CA ALA A 296 -8.36 -3.89 -17.66
C ALA A 296 -7.49 -5.13 -17.33
N ILE A 297 -8.10 -6.14 -16.71
CA ILE A 297 -7.47 -7.44 -16.40
C ILE A 297 -7.12 -8.18 -17.66
N ILE A 298 -8.11 -8.29 -18.54
CA ILE A 298 -8.03 -8.97 -19.82
C ILE A 298 -6.98 -8.27 -20.72
N ALA A 299 -6.91 -6.95 -20.69
CA ALA A 299 -5.89 -6.19 -21.40
C ALA A 299 -4.44 -6.59 -21.05
N ARG A 300 -4.18 -7.07 -19.83
CA ARG A 300 -2.82 -7.24 -19.28
C ARG A 300 -2.44 -8.69 -19.00
N THR A 301 -3.39 -9.62 -19.07
CA THR A 301 -3.20 -11.01 -18.64
C THR A 301 -3.36 -11.99 -19.81
N HIS A 302 -2.38 -12.87 -19.99
CA HIS A 302 -2.49 -14.09 -20.77
C HIS A 302 -3.37 -15.09 -20.01
N LEU A 303 -4.44 -15.56 -20.64
CA LEU A 303 -5.40 -16.46 -20.01
C LEU A 303 -5.38 -17.83 -20.69
N ILE A 304 -5.31 -18.87 -19.87
CA ILE A 304 -5.57 -20.25 -20.31
C ILE A 304 -6.78 -20.76 -19.54
N VAL A 305 -7.73 -21.38 -20.23
CA VAL A 305 -8.88 -22.05 -19.62
C VAL A 305 -8.78 -23.52 -19.97
N ILE A 306 -8.62 -24.37 -18.96
CA ILE A 306 -8.49 -25.82 -19.13
C ILE A 306 -9.86 -26.42 -18.87
N THR A 307 -10.46 -27.02 -19.89
CA THR A 307 -11.79 -27.63 -19.82
C THR A 307 -11.72 -29.13 -20.05
N SER A 308 -12.84 -29.83 -19.88
CA SER A 308 -12.95 -31.25 -20.23
C SER A 308 -12.83 -31.51 -21.75
N SER A 309 -13.15 -30.50 -22.57
CA SER A 309 -13.19 -30.62 -24.04
C SER A 309 -11.88 -30.20 -24.71
N GLY A 310 -11.15 -29.27 -24.10
CA GLY A 310 -9.90 -28.74 -24.64
C GLY A 310 -9.38 -27.52 -23.87
N VAL A 311 -8.55 -26.73 -24.53
CA VAL A 311 -7.91 -25.54 -23.97
C VAL A 311 -8.31 -24.29 -24.74
N TYR A 312 -8.90 -23.31 -24.05
CA TYR A 312 -9.00 -21.95 -24.57
C TYR A 312 -7.75 -21.18 -24.17
N TRP A 313 -7.24 -20.33 -25.06
CA TRP A 313 -6.13 -19.47 -24.72
C TRP A 313 -6.22 -18.11 -25.38
N ARG A 314 -5.77 -17.10 -24.64
CA ARG A 314 -5.83 -15.70 -25.04
C ARG A 314 -4.56 -14.97 -24.62
N VAL A 315 -3.99 -14.20 -25.56
CA VAL A 315 -2.86 -13.30 -25.29
C VAL A 315 -3.35 -11.99 -24.69
N ALA A 316 -2.58 -11.40 -23.78
CA ALA A 316 -2.84 -10.07 -23.27
C ALA A 316 -2.97 -9.04 -24.42
N GLY A 317 -3.93 -8.12 -24.32
CA GLY A 317 -4.12 -7.04 -25.27
C GLY A 317 -5.51 -6.41 -25.20
N ASN A 318 -5.66 -5.22 -25.77
CA ASN A 318 -6.91 -4.45 -25.68
C ASN A 318 -7.97 -4.89 -26.70
N HIS A 319 -7.64 -5.86 -27.55
CA HIS A 319 -8.52 -6.34 -28.60
C HIS A 319 -9.54 -7.35 -28.06
N LYS A 320 -10.78 -7.21 -28.54
CA LYS A 320 -11.91 -8.10 -28.26
C LYS A 320 -12.07 -9.13 -29.39
N SER A 321 -10.94 -9.75 -29.79
CA SER A 321 -10.94 -10.77 -30.84
C SER A 321 -11.55 -12.08 -30.36
N ASN A 322 -11.87 -12.96 -31.31
CA ASN A 322 -12.21 -14.34 -31.00
C ASN A 322 -11.04 -15.02 -30.27
N VAL A 323 -11.39 -15.92 -29.35
CA VAL A 323 -10.47 -16.67 -28.50
C VAL A 323 -10.34 -18.07 -29.08
N LYS A 324 -9.10 -18.49 -29.31
CA LYS A 324 -8.78 -19.77 -29.93
C LYS A 324 -9.01 -20.91 -28.95
N PHE A 325 -9.42 -22.04 -29.49
CA PHE A 325 -9.60 -23.29 -28.76
C PHE A 325 -8.76 -24.40 -29.41
N VAL A 326 -8.12 -25.22 -28.59
CA VAL A 326 -7.40 -26.42 -29.01
C VAL A 326 -8.05 -27.61 -28.33
N GLU A 327 -8.62 -28.50 -29.13
CA GLU A 327 -9.25 -29.72 -28.64
C GLU A 327 -8.19 -30.68 -28.04
N TRP A 328 -8.59 -31.48 -27.05
CA TRP A 328 -7.77 -32.61 -26.61
C TRP A 328 -7.65 -33.65 -27.73
N SER A 329 -6.45 -34.16 -27.96
CA SER A 329 -6.25 -35.27 -28.90
C SER A 329 -6.77 -36.58 -28.31
N ASP A 330 -7.41 -37.41 -29.13
CA ASP A 330 -7.86 -38.74 -28.72
C ASP A 330 -6.68 -39.58 -28.22
N GLY A 331 -6.74 -40.01 -26.95
CA GLY A 331 -5.75 -40.89 -26.32
C GLY A 331 -4.48 -40.20 -25.78
N GLU A 332 -4.38 -38.86 -25.88
CA GLU A 332 -3.33 -38.10 -25.17
C GLU A 332 -3.79 -37.71 -23.76
N ALA A 333 -2.82 -37.48 -22.87
CA ALA A 333 -3.12 -36.88 -21.57
C ALA A 333 -3.70 -35.48 -21.78
N MET A 334 -4.76 -35.13 -21.04
CA MET A 334 -5.37 -33.79 -21.00
C MET A 334 -4.43 -32.80 -20.28
N ASP A 335 -3.27 -32.57 -20.87
CA ASP A 335 -2.17 -31.81 -20.29
C ASP A 335 -1.75 -30.70 -21.26
N ILE A 336 -1.55 -29.50 -20.70
CA ILE A 336 -1.02 -28.35 -21.43
C ILE A 336 0.39 -28.61 -21.97
N LEU A 337 1.14 -29.56 -21.42
CA LEU A 337 2.46 -29.95 -21.90
C LEU A 337 2.43 -30.87 -23.15
N ALA A 338 1.24 -31.32 -23.57
CA ALA A 338 1.10 -32.17 -24.75
C ALA A 338 1.62 -31.49 -26.03
N PRO A 339 2.18 -32.24 -27.00
CA PRO A 339 2.71 -31.67 -28.24
C PRO A 339 1.69 -30.83 -29.01
N SER A 340 0.42 -31.23 -28.98
CA SER A 340 -0.73 -30.53 -29.56
C SER A 340 -0.93 -29.11 -29.01
N GLN A 341 -0.47 -28.84 -27.79
CA GLN A 341 -0.65 -27.58 -27.07
C GLN A 341 0.56 -26.64 -27.13
N LYS A 342 1.69 -27.09 -27.69
CA LYS A 342 2.92 -26.27 -27.87
C LYS A 342 2.70 -24.90 -28.54
N PRO A 343 1.77 -24.73 -29.52
CA PRO A 343 1.51 -23.42 -30.11
C PRO A 343 1.09 -22.35 -29.11
N ILE A 344 0.46 -22.73 -27.98
CA ILE A 344 0.03 -21.80 -26.92
C ILE A 344 1.25 -21.10 -26.31
N PHE A 345 2.29 -21.86 -25.96
CA PHE A 345 3.51 -21.30 -25.36
C PHE A 345 4.35 -20.50 -26.33
N GLN A 346 4.30 -20.82 -27.63
CA GLN A 346 4.98 -20.01 -28.66
C GLN A 346 4.35 -18.62 -28.77
N ALA A 347 3.05 -18.50 -28.55
CA ALA A 347 2.34 -17.22 -28.61
C ALA A 347 2.44 -16.38 -27.33
N TYR A 348 2.99 -16.94 -26.25
CA TYR A 348 3.19 -16.24 -24.96
C TYR A 348 4.64 -15.78 -24.76
N LYS A 349 5.54 -16.14 -25.67
CA LYS A 349 6.86 -15.52 -25.83
C LYS A 349 6.71 -14.22 -26.59
#